data_AF-A0A973IZC8-F1
#
_entry.id   AF-A0A973IZC8-F1
#
_cell.length_a   1.000
_cell.length_b   1.000
_cell.length_c   1.000
_cell.angle_alpha   90.00
_cell.angle_beta   90.00
_cell.angle_gamma   90.00
#
_symmetry.space_group_name_H-M   'P 1'
#
loop_
_entity.id
_entity.type
_entity.pdbx_description
1 polymer ?
#
loop_
_entity_poly.entity_id
_entity_poly.type
_entity_poly.pdbx_seq_one_letter_code
_entity_poly.pdbx_strand_id
1 'polypeptide(L)'
;LIVMDACRYDENTASTTVTGGRFTTDRLNWIKEQLHLAKAQGITVFGMMHHGLMEHYTGQTQLFAEYVVEDWQTLHKTLADSSMKAVFTGHFHANDVVKGYGTASGKYIYDIETGSTVTYPCPYRLVTVTKEDNSYSTLSVQTKQTTNVSGDFGGKTFAQYAKDYIKSGLNGIITVMLTSMYGLSAQDAQFPAQLLTDAMMAHYAGDENASSETLGYINALLQNPSTTYQTLGMMLTSLWTDLPTADNNLIIDLKTGAIK
;
A
#
# COMPACT_ATOMS: atom_id res chain seq x y z
N LEU A 1 -0.68 -4.05 -20.86
CA LEU A 1 -1.19 -3.49 -19.59
C LEU A 1 -2.71 -3.70 -19.60
N ILE A 2 -3.28 -4.23 -18.53
CA ILE A 2 -4.74 -4.27 -18.33
C ILE A 2 -5.04 -3.26 -17.21
N VAL A 3 -5.89 -2.27 -17.51
CA VAL A 3 -6.36 -1.30 -16.52
C VAL A 3 -7.70 -1.79 -15.99
N MET A 4 -7.76 -2.07 -14.70
CA MET A 4 -8.86 -2.75 -14.03
C MET A 4 -9.53 -1.75 -13.07
N ASP A 5 -10.71 -1.28 -13.44
CA ASP A 5 -11.48 -0.38 -12.58
C ASP A 5 -12.21 -1.16 -11.48
N ALA A 6 -11.77 -1.01 -10.24
CA ALA A 6 -12.38 -1.62 -9.06
C ALA A 6 -13.33 -0.65 -8.32
N CYS A 7 -13.45 0.60 -8.75
CA CYS A 7 -14.20 1.59 -8.01
C CYS A 7 -15.72 1.37 -8.13
N ARG A 8 -16.44 1.72 -7.06
CA ARG A 8 -17.88 1.45 -6.88
C ARG A 8 -18.72 2.71 -7.07
N TYR A 9 -18.48 3.45 -8.16
CA TYR A 9 -19.11 4.76 -8.39
C TYR A 9 -20.64 4.69 -8.49
N ASP A 10 -21.16 3.61 -9.06
CA ASP A 10 -22.60 3.41 -9.27
C ASP A 10 -23.37 3.26 -7.95
N GLU A 11 -22.66 3.04 -6.83
CA GLU A 11 -23.21 2.91 -5.49
C GLU A 11 -23.12 4.21 -4.67
N ASN A 12 -22.54 5.26 -5.25
CA ASN A 12 -22.51 6.57 -4.62
C ASN A 12 -23.92 7.16 -4.52
N THR A 13 -24.13 7.94 -3.47
CA THR A 13 -25.32 8.81 -3.33
C THR A 13 -24.90 10.27 -3.43
N ALA A 14 -25.87 11.18 -3.38
CA ALA A 14 -25.58 12.62 -3.36
C ALA A 14 -24.73 13.05 -2.15
N SER A 15 -24.72 12.29 -1.05
CA SER A 15 -24.03 12.64 0.19
C SER A 15 -22.98 11.63 0.64
N THR A 16 -22.82 10.50 -0.05
CA THR A 16 -21.90 9.43 0.35
C THR A 16 -21.16 8.85 -0.84
N THR A 17 -19.85 8.71 -0.69
CA THR A 17 -18.99 8.00 -1.63
C THR A 17 -18.55 6.67 -1.06
N VAL A 18 -18.51 5.62 -1.87
CA VAL A 18 -17.99 4.31 -1.47
C VAL A 18 -16.46 4.31 -1.59
N THR A 19 -15.76 4.11 -0.47
CA THR A 19 -14.29 4.01 -0.44
C THR A 19 -13.81 2.67 -1.01
N GLY A 20 -14.51 1.58 -0.68
CA GLY A 20 -14.11 0.21 -1.03
C GLY A 20 -14.07 -0.09 -2.53
N GLY A 21 -13.21 -1.03 -2.91
CA GLY A 21 -13.10 -1.54 -4.28
C GLY A 21 -13.72 -2.92 -4.46
N ARG A 22 -14.38 -3.18 -5.58
CA ARG A 22 -14.89 -4.51 -5.98
C ARG A 22 -14.93 -4.65 -7.50
N PHE A 23 -14.65 -5.87 -7.99
CA PHE A 23 -15.01 -6.28 -9.35
C PHE A 23 -16.38 -6.94 -9.40
N THR A 24 -17.25 -6.51 -10.31
CA THR A 24 -18.45 -7.29 -10.65
C THR A 24 -18.04 -8.59 -11.35
N THR A 25 -18.92 -9.59 -11.36
CA THR A 25 -18.69 -10.85 -12.07
C THR A 25 -18.35 -10.63 -13.55
N ASP A 26 -19.07 -9.75 -14.23
CA ASP A 26 -18.83 -9.45 -15.65
C ASP A 26 -17.47 -8.79 -15.87
N ARG A 27 -17.09 -7.84 -15.00
CA ARG A 27 -15.80 -7.15 -15.09
C ARG A 27 -14.65 -8.14 -14.84
N LEU A 28 -14.78 -9.01 -13.83
CA LEU A 28 -13.80 -10.05 -13.55
C LEU A 28 -13.69 -11.08 -14.69
N ASN A 29 -14.80 -11.47 -15.29
CA ASN A 29 -14.80 -12.37 -16.45
C ASN A 29 -14.12 -11.74 -17.66
N TRP A 30 -14.36 -10.45 -17.91
CA TRP A 30 -13.66 -9.72 -18.96
C TRP A 30 -12.14 -9.67 -18.71
N ILE A 31 -11.70 -9.38 -17.47
CA ILE A 31 -10.27 -9.39 -17.10
C ILE A 31 -9.64 -10.76 -17.38
N LYS A 32 -10.32 -11.84 -16.96
CA LYS A 32 -9.87 -13.22 -17.19
C LYS A 32 -9.74 -13.54 -18.68
N GLU A 33 -10.67 -13.09 -19.50
CA GLU A 33 -10.60 -13.29 -20.95
C GLU A 33 -9.42 -12.53 -21.57
N GLN A 34 -9.18 -11.28 -21.18
CA GLN A 34 -8.01 -10.53 -21.67
C GLN A 34 -6.69 -11.22 -21.29
N LEU A 35 -6.61 -11.78 -20.09
CA LEU A 35 -5.45 -12.55 -19.64
C LEU A 35 -5.27 -13.84 -20.44
N HIS A 36 -6.35 -14.55 -20.73
CA HIS A 36 -6.32 -15.75 -21.56
C HIS A 36 -5.81 -15.43 -22.98
N LEU A 37 -6.35 -14.40 -23.62
CA LEU A 37 -5.92 -13.96 -24.96
C LEU A 37 -4.44 -13.55 -24.97
N ALA A 38 -3.99 -12.79 -23.98
CA ALA A 38 -2.60 -12.38 -23.86
C ALA A 38 -1.66 -13.60 -23.68
N LYS A 39 -2.06 -14.56 -22.86
CA LYS A 39 -1.30 -15.82 -22.66
C LYS A 39 -1.19 -16.61 -23.95
N ALA A 40 -2.27 -16.74 -24.73
CA ALA A 40 -2.25 -17.43 -26.03
C ALA A 40 -1.29 -16.77 -27.03
N GLN A 41 -1.04 -15.47 -26.89
CA GLN A 41 -0.12 -14.70 -27.72
C GLN A 41 1.30 -14.58 -27.12
N GLY A 42 1.58 -15.23 -25.98
CA GLY A 42 2.88 -15.15 -25.32
C GLY A 42 3.22 -13.76 -24.76
N ILE A 43 2.20 -12.94 -24.48
CA ILE A 43 2.37 -11.58 -23.95
C ILE A 43 2.50 -11.62 -22.43
N THR A 44 3.56 -11.01 -21.89
CA THR A 44 3.67 -10.72 -20.45
C THR A 44 2.70 -9.60 -20.08
N VAL A 45 1.85 -9.86 -19.08
CA VAL A 45 0.81 -8.93 -18.64
C VAL A 45 1.16 -8.29 -17.31
N PHE A 46 0.98 -6.97 -17.26
CA PHE A 46 0.92 -6.17 -16.04
C PHE A 46 -0.51 -5.62 -15.88
N GLY A 47 -0.95 -5.47 -14.65
CA GLY A 47 -2.22 -4.85 -14.27
C GLY A 47 -2.02 -3.46 -13.69
N MET A 48 -3.10 -2.68 -13.65
CA MET A 48 -3.20 -1.45 -12.89
C MET A 48 -4.61 -1.36 -12.31
N MET A 49 -4.75 -0.98 -11.04
CA MET A 49 -6.05 -0.66 -10.43
C MET A 49 -5.86 0.37 -9.31
N HIS A 50 -6.96 0.91 -8.77
CA HIS A 50 -6.86 1.94 -7.74
C HIS A 50 -6.54 1.35 -6.35
N HIS A 51 -7.36 0.40 -5.89
CA HIS A 51 -7.23 -0.26 -4.58
C HIS A 51 -6.07 -1.24 -4.53
N GLY A 52 -5.59 -1.57 -3.32
CA GLY A 52 -4.62 -2.64 -3.11
C GLY A 52 -5.18 -4.00 -3.57
N LEU A 53 -4.34 -4.83 -4.19
CA LEU A 53 -4.63 -6.21 -4.54
C LEU A 53 -4.43 -7.16 -3.37
N MET A 54 -3.56 -6.80 -2.42
CA MET A 54 -3.26 -7.56 -1.21
C MET A 54 -3.10 -6.61 -0.02
N GLU A 55 -2.97 -7.16 1.18
CA GLU A 55 -2.51 -6.38 2.32
C GLU A 55 -1.01 -6.03 2.17
N HIS A 56 -0.67 -4.77 2.40
CA HIS A 56 0.69 -4.23 2.38
C HIS A 56 1.36 -4.26 3.76
N TYR A 57 0.58 -4.45 4.83
CA TYR A 57 1.11 -4.81 6.14
C TYR A 57 0.17 -5.77 6.85
N THR A 58 0.69 -6.46 7.86
CA THR A 58 -0.04 -7.54 8.53
C THR A 58 -1.36 -7.06 9.14
N GLY A 59 -2.49 -7.55 8.63
CA GLY A 59 -3.80 -7.21 9.18
C GLY A 59 -4.31 -5.81 8.78
N GLN A 60 -3.80 -5.24 7.69
CA GLN A 60 -4.32 -3.99 7.11
C GLN A 60 -5.85 -4.00 6.99
N THR A 61 -6.46 -5.08 6.53
CA THR A 61 -7.92 -5.17 6.33
C THR A 61 -8.72 -5.26 7.64
N GLN A 62 -8.07 -5.41 8.79
CA GLN A 62 -8.76 -5.33 10.09
C GLN A 62 -9.11 -3.89 10.46
N LEU A 63 -8.34 -2.92 9.95
CA LEU A 63 -8.50 -1.49 10.23
C LEU A 63 -8.92 -0.68 9.00
N PHE A 64 -8.49 -1.11 7.81
CA PHE A 64 -8.63 -0.40 6.55
C PHE A 64 -9.10 -1.36 5.46
N ALA A 65 -10.16 -2.11 5.74
CA ALA A 65 -10.72 -3.11 4.83
C ALA A 65 -11.05 -2.52 3.45
N GLU A 66 -11.58 -1.30 3.42
CA GLU A 66 -11.95 -0.60 2.20
C GLU A 66 -10.76 -0.21 1.31
N TYR A 67 -9.52 -0.30 1.81
CA TYR A 67 -8.35 0.08 1.03
C TYR A 67 -7.78 -1.05 0.17
N VAL A 68 -8.16 -2.28 0.49
CA VAL A 68 -7.83 -3.48 -0.28
C VAL A 68 -9.09 -3.94 -1.01
N VAL A 69 -8.96 -4.35 -2.26
CA VAL A 69 -10.09 -4.78 -3.09
C VAL A 69 -10.82 -5.96 -2.45
N GLU A 70 -12.15 -5.99 -2.56
CA GLU A 70 -12.97 -7.11 -2.09
C GLU A 70 -12.52 -8.43 -2.74
N ASP A 71 -12.56 -9.52 -1.96
CA ASP A 71 -12.12 -10.87 -2.36
C ASP A 71 -10.61 -10.94 -2.74
N TRP A 72 -9.78 -10.05 -2.17
CA TRP A 72 -8.35 -10.02 -2.44
C TRP A 72 -7.65 -11.37 -2.24
N GLN A 73 -8.06 -12.18 -1.26
CA GLN A 73 -7.47 -13.50 -0.98
C GLN A 73 -7.61 -14.50 -2.13
N THR A 74 -8.64 -14.35 -2.96
CA THR A 74 -8.91 -15.20 -4.14
C THR A 74 -8.44 -14.51 -5.42
N LEU A 75 -8.62 -13.18 -5.49
CA LEU A 75 -8.33 -12.40 -6.67
C LEU A 75 -6.83 -12.42 -7.03
N HIS A 76 -5.93 -12.18 -6.08
CA HIS A 76 -4.49 -12.17 -6.38
C HIS A 76 -4.01 -13.52 -6.93
N LYS A 77 -4.55 -14.63 -6.39
CA LYS A 77 -4.25 -15.99 -6.87
C LYS A 77 -4.73 -16.19 -8.29
N THR A 78 -5.97 -15.75 -8.57
CA THR A 78 -6.56 -15.81 -9.92
C THR A 78 -5.71 -15.06 -10.95
N LEU A 79 -5.23 -13.86 -10.61
CA LEU A 79 -4.38 -13.05 -11.49
C LEU A 79 -2.99 -13.69 -11.66
N ALA A 80 -2.38 -14.19 -10.57
CA ALA A 80 -1.09 -14.87 -10.59
C ALA A 80 -1.12 -16.16 -11.44
N ASP A 81 -2.16 -16.98 -11.29
CA ASP A 81 -2.34 -18.22 -12.06
C ASP A 81 -2.52 -17.95 -13.55
N SER A 82 -3.13 -16.81 -13.86
CA SER A 82 -3.28 -16.25 -15.22
C SER A 82 -2.00 -15.60 -15.76
N SER A 83 -0.88 -15.73 -15.03
CA SER A 83 0.46 -15.23 -15.39
C SER A 83 0.59 -13.70 -15.43
N MET A 84 -0.31 -12.95 -14.79
CA MET A 84 -0.08 -11.52 -14.53
C MET A 84 1.08 -11.38 -13.55
N LYS A 85 2.08 -10.54 -13.89
CA LYS A 85 3.35 -10.49 -13.14
C LYS A 85 3.36 -9.45 -12.03
N ALA A 86 2.69 -8.33 -12.25
CA ALA A 86 2.55 -7.27 -11.27
C ALA A 86 1.26 -6.48 -11.51
N VAL A 87 0.73 -5.87 -10.45
CA VAL A 87 -0.34 -4.88 -10.49
C VAL A 87 0.18 -3.60 -9.84
N PHE A 88 0.02 -2.48 -10.53
CA PHE A 88 0.31 -1.17 -9.98
C PHE A 88 -0.95 -0.64 -9.29
N THR A 89 -0.86 -0.38 -8.00
CA THR A 89 -1.97 0.04 -7.13
C THR A 89 -1.65 1.37 -6.44
N GLY A 90 -2.61 1.89 -5.68
CA GLY A 90 -2.48 3.08 -4.85
C GLY A 90 -3.54 3.06 -3.76
N HIS A 91 -4.28 4.17 -3.64
CA HIS A 91 -5.43 4.36 -2.74
C HIS A 91 -5.08 4.46 -1.24
N PHE A 92 -4.20 3.62 -0.68
CA PHE A 92 -3.73 3.78 0.72
C PHE A 92 -2.71 4.92 0.87
N HIS A 93 -2.12 5.35 -0.25
CA HIS A 93 -1.13 6.43 -0.36
C HIS A 93 0.22 6.04 0.26
N ALA A 94 0.50 4.75 0.37
CA ALA A 94 1.80 4.25 0.79
C ALA A 94 2.67 3.81 -0.38
N ASN A 95 3.98 3.82 -0.14
CA ASN A 95 4.95 3.20 -1.04
C ASN A 95 5.29 1.84 -0.46
N ASP A 96 4.68 0.79 -1.01
CA ASP A 96 4.92 -0.57 -0.53
C ASP A 96 4.94 -1.56 -1.71
N VAL A 97 5.65 -2.68 -1.55
CA VAL A 97 5.68 -3.77 -2.53
C VAL A 97 5.56 -5.14 -1.87
N VAL A 98 4.39 -5.75 -2.03
CA VAL A 98 4.13 -7.11 -1.54
C VAL A 98 4.10 -8.14 -2.66
N LYS A 99 4.62 -9.33 -2.36
CA LYS A 99 4.61 -10.48 -3.28
C LYS A 99 3.57 -11.52 -2.86
N GLY A 100 2.65 -11.83 -3.78
CA GLY A 100 1.70 -12.92 -3.68
C GLY A 100 2.07 -14.15 -4.51
N TYR A 101 1.38 -15.25 -4.24
CA TYR A 101 1.55 -16.53 -4.94
C TYR A 101 0.22 -17.02 -5.50
N GLY A 102 0.28 -17.70 -6.64
CA GLY A 102 -0.87 -18.40 -7.22
C GLY A 102 -1.15 -19.73 -6.51
N THR A 103 -2.12 -20.49 -7.04
CA THR A 103 -2.43 -21.84 -6.53
C THR A 103 -1.42 -22.88 -6.98
N ALA A 104 -0.77 -22.67 -8.12
CA ALA A 104 0.25 -23.58 -8.66
C ALA A 104 1.67 -23.11 -8.32
N SER A 105 2.59 -24.07 -8.15
CA SER A 105 4.01 -23.78 -7.91
C SER A 105 4.61 -22.91 -9.01
N GLY A 106 5.40 -21.90 -8.62
CA GLY A 106 6.05 -20.95 -9.54
C GLY A 106 5.14 -19.84 -10.06
N LYS A 107 3.85 -19.80 -9.68
CA LYS A 107 2.96 -18.66 -9.95
C LYS A 107 3.14 -17.60 -8.87
N TYR A 108 3.39 -16.37 -9.30
CA TYR A 108 3.59 -15.23 -8.42
C TYR A 108 2.92 -14.00 -9.03
N ILE A 109 2.68 -13.00 -8.19
CA ILE A 109 2.29 -11.66 -8.59
C ILE A 109 2.84 -10.66 -7.59
N TYR A 110 3.21 -9.47 -8.05
CA TYR A 110 3.55 -8.35 -7.19
C TYR A 110 2.39 -7.35 -7.15
N ASP A 111 2.09 -6.84 -5.97
CA ASP A 111 1.29 -5.64 -5.79
C ASP A 111 2.23 -4.49 -5.45
N ILE A 112 2.26 -3.48 -6.31
CA ILE A 112 3.22 -2.38 -6.29
C ILE A 112 2.44 -1.11 -6.01
N GLU A 113 2.24 -0.79 -4.72
CA GLU A 113 1.49 0.39 -4.30
C GLU A 113 2.35 1.63 -4.41
N THR A 114 1.88 2.63 -5.15
CA THR A 114 2.55 3.94 -5.21
C THR A 114 1.82 4.95 -4.36
N GLY A 115 2.56 5.64 -3.49
CA GLY A 115 2.04 6.70 -2.66
C GLY A 115 1.54 7.88 -3.51
N SER A 116 0.71 8.71 -2.89
CA SER A 116 0.08 9.83 -3.59
C SER A 116 1.03 11.00 -3.81
N THR A 117 0.98 11.63 -4.98
CA THR A 117 1.78 12.82 -5.31
C THR A 117 1.45 14.04 -4.44
N VAL A 118 0.36 13.99 -3.66
CA VAL A 118 -0.07 15.04 -2.73
C VAL A 118 0.01 14.63 -1.26
N THR A 119 0.53 13.44 -0.95
CA THR A 119 0.78 12.97 0.41
C THR A 119 2.28 12.81 0.61
N TYR A 120 2.88 13.47 1.60
CA TYR A 120 4.31 13.36 1.86
C TYR A 120 4.73 11.87 1.99
N PRO A 121 5.80 11.42 1.31
CA PRO A 121 6.87 12.23 0.68
C PRO A 121 6.62 12.63 -0.79
N CYS A 122 5.36 12.65 -1.23
CA CYS A 122 4.89 13.01 -2.57
C CYS A 122 5.55 12.16 -3.67
N PRO A 123 5.49 10.81 -3.56
CA PRO A 123 6.25 9.95 -4.44
C PRO A 123 5.61 9.77 -5.82
N TYR A 124 6.42 9.31 -6.76
CA TYR A 124 6.01 8.68 -8.01
C TYR A 124 7.05 7.60 -8.37
N ARG A 125 6.63 6.53 -9.04
CA ARG A 125 7.52 5.43 -9.45
C ARG A 125 7.81 5.48 -10.94
N LEU A 126 9.08 5.30 -11.30
CA LEU A 126 9.51 5.02 -12.67
C LEU A 126 9.70 3.51 -12.80
N VAL A 127 9.03 2.91 -13.79
CA VAL A 127 9.10 1.47 -14.04
C VAL A 127 9.77 1.21 -15.38
N THR A 128 10.87 0.47 -15.36
CA THR A 128 11.58 0.03 -16.57
C THR A 128 11.40 -1.46 -16.76
N VAL A 129 10.92 -1.87 -17.93
CA VAL A 129 10.80 -3.29 -18.29
C VAL A 129 11.84 -3.62 -19.37
N THR A 130 12.73 -4.56 -19.06
CA THR A 130 13.81 -4.95 -19.98
C THR A 130 13.50 -6.28 -20.67
N LYS A 131 13.93 -6.40 -21.93
CA LYS A 131 13.89 -7.65 -22.69
C LYS A 131 15.30 -8.18 -22.92
N GLU A 132 15.47 -9.49 -22.79
CA GLU A 132 16.67 -10.24 -23.16
C GLU A 132 16.20 -11.44 -24.00
N ASP A 133 16.91 -11.73 -25.10
CA ASP A 133 16.57 -12.83 -26.02
C ASP A 133 15.09 -12.85 -26.44
N ASN A 134 14.57 -11.67 -26.81
CA ASN A 134 13.16 -11.43 -27.18
C ASN A 134 12.11 -11.74 -26.09
N SER A 135 12.54 -11.98 -24.85
CA SER A 135 11.67 -12.27 -23.70
C SER A 135 11.81 -11.18 -22.64
N TYR A 136 10.70 -10.81 -22.00
CA TYR A 136 10.74 -9.91 -20.85
C TYR A 136 11.55 -10.55 -19.72
N SER A 137 12.62 -9.88 -19.29
CA SER A 137 13.60 -10.41 -18.32
C SER A 137 13.43 -9.77 -16.95
N THR A 138 13.36 -8.44 -16.87
CA THR A 138 13.27 -7.74 -15.59
C THR A 138 12.25 -6.61 -15.59
N LEU A 139 11.74 -6.32 -14.40
CA LEU A 139 10.97 -5.12 -14.08
C LEU A 139 11.70 -4.39 -12.96
N SER A 140 12.24 -3.20 -13.25
CA SER A 140 12.87 -2.32 -12.27
C SER A 140 11.89 -1.25 -11.85
N VAL A 141 11.69 -1.12 -10.54
CA VAL A 141 10.91 -0.04 -9.91
C VAL A 141 11.89 0.91 -9.24
N GLN A 142 11.73 2.20 -9.50
CA GLN A 142 12.47 3.25 -8.81
C GLN A 142 11.52 4.32 -8.31
N THR A 143 11.50 4.53 -7.01
CA THR A 143 10.73 5.61 -6.40
C THR A 143 11.51 6.93 -6.51
N LYS A 144 10.78 7.97 -6.92
CA LYS A 144 11.22 9.36 -6.92
C LYS A 144 10.23 10.17 -6.09
N GLN A 145 10.66 11.34 -5.65
CA GLN A 145 9.84 12.24 -4.84
C GLN A 145 9.76 13.60 -5.52
N THR A 146 8.58 14.20 -5.47
CA THR A 146 8.42 15.61 -5.84
C THR A 146 8.92 16.46 -4.69
N THR A 147 10.11 17.05 -4.84
CA THR A 147 10.74 17.86 -3.79
C THR A 147 10.50 19.36 -3.93
N ASN A 148 10.03 19.80 -5.11
CA ASN A 148 9.79 21.21 -5.40
C ASN A 148 8.57 21.41 -6.30
N VAL A 149 7.71 22.36 -5.94
CA VAL A 149 6.57 22.85 -6.71
C VAL A 149 6.49 24.36 -6.49
N SER A 150 6.10 25.12 -7.51
CA SER A 150 5.88 26.57 -7.34
C SER A 150 4.65 26.83 -6.47
N GLY A 151 4.82 27.61 -5.40
CA GLY A 151 3.75 27.98 -4.48
C GLY A 151 4.26 28.80 -3.29
N ASP A 152 3.33 29.40 -2.55
CA ASP A 152 3.63 30.01 -1.26
C ASP A 152 3.38 28.97 -0.15
N PHE A 153 4.44 28.67 0.60
CA PHE A 153 4.42 27.70 1.70
C PHE A 153 4.73 28.36 3.05
N GLY A 154 4.54 29.68 3.17
CA GLY A 154 4.74 30.40 4.43
C GLY A 154 6.17 30.37 4.94
N GLY A 155 7.15 30.48 4.02
CA GLY A 155 8.59 30.48 4.34
C GLY A 155 9.22 29.09 4.50
N LYS A 156 8.46 28.00 4.29
CA LYS A 156 8.98 26.61 4.25
C LYS A 156 9.30 26.17 2.83
N THR A 157 10.10 25.11 2.69
CA THR A 157 10.16 24.37 1.42
C THR A 157 8.86 23.58 1.21
N PHE A 158 8.54 23.21 -0.05
CA PHE A 158 7.40 22.33 -0.34
C PHE A 158 7.45 21.03 0.48
N ALA A 159 8.61 20.38 0.55
CA ALA A 159 8.78 19.14 1.29
C ALA A 159 8.52 19.30 2.80
N GLN A 160 8.99 20.39 3.42
CA GLN A 160 8.70 20.70 4.83
C GLN A 160 7.21 20.96 5.04
N TYR A 161 6.60 21.76 4.16
CA TYR A 161 5.17 22.04 4.21
C TYR A 161 4.34 20.75 4.10
N ALA A 162 4.62 19.89 3.11
CA ALA A 162 3.90 18.65 2.90
C ALA A 162 4.06 17.69 4.09
N LYS A 163 5.27 17.60 4.67
CA LYS A 163 5.55 16.80 5.86
C LYS A 163 4.75 17.30 7.06
N ASP A 164 4.78 18.60 7.33
CA ASP A 164 4.08 19.19 8.46
C ASP A 164 2.56 19.08 8.31
N TYR A 165 2.05 19.28 7.09
CA TYR A 165 0.63 19.15 6.76
C TYR A 165 0.13 17.73 7.05
N ILE A 166 0.81 16.70 6.52
CA ILE A 166 0.37 15.32 6.74
C ILE A 166 0.54 14.90 8.20
N LYS A 167 1.65 15.30 8.85
CA LYS A 167 1.90 14.97 10.26
C LYS A 167 0.82 15.55 11.16
N SER A 168 0.44 16.81 10.96
CA SER A 168 -0.63 17.45 11.73
C SER A 168 -1.99 16.82 11.44
N GLY A 169 -2.31 16.55 10.17
CA GLY A 169 -3.59 15.97 9.76
C GLY A 169 -3.79 14.56 10.32
N LEU A 170 -2.79 13.69 10.13
CA LEU A 170 -2.80 12.33 10.67
C LEU A 170 -2.90 12.33 12.19
N ASN A 171 -2.10 13.15 12.87
CA ASN A 171 -2.15 13.20 14.33
C ASN A 171 -3.53 13.59 14.86
N GLY A 172 -4.20 14.55 14.21
CA GLY A 172 -5.57 14.92 14.55
C GLY A 172 -6.57 13.78 14.35
N ILE A 173 -6.54 13.13 13.18
CA ILE A 173 -7.43 12.00 12.86
C ILE A 173 -7.19 10.82 13.82
N ILE A 174 -5.93 10.46 14.07
CA ILE A 174 -5.56 9.37 14.97
C ILE A 174 -5.96 9.72 16.41
N THR A 175 -5.79 10.96 16.86
CA THR A 175 -6.26 11.38 18.20
C THR A 175 -7.78 11.18 18.34
N VAL A 176 -8.55 11.55 17.31
CA VAL A 176 -10.01 11.32 17.29
C VAL A 176 -10.33 9.82 17.29
N MET A 177 -9.60 9.01 16.52
CA MET A 177 -9.75 7.55 16.51
C MET A 177 -9.48 6.96 17.91
N LEU A 178 -8.38 7.32 18.55
CA LEU A 178 -7.99 6.80 19.87
C LEU A 178 -8.99 7.18 20.96
N THR A 179 -9.51 8.41 20.93
CA THR A 179 -10.48 8.87 21.92
C THR A 179 -11.87 8.28 21.67
N SER A 180 -12.31 8.19 20.42
CA SER A 180 -13.67 7.78 20.07
C SER A 180 -13.85 6.25 19.99
N MET A 181 -12.83 5.53 19.53
CA MET A 181 -12.92 4.09 19.26
C MET A 181 -12.16 3.25 20.30
N TYR A 182 -11.13 3.81 20.93
CA TYR A 182 -10.29 3.11 21.91
C TYR A 182 -10.48 3.62 23.34
N GLY A 183 -11.32 4.64 23.55
CA GLY A 183 -11.72 5.11 24.89
C GLY A 183 -10.62 5.79 25.68
N LEU A 184 -9.53 6.23 25.04
CA LEU A 184 -8.48 7.01 25.70
C LEU A 184 -9.00 8.40 26.04
N SER A 185 -8.50 8.97 27.15
CA SER A 185 -8.67 10.40 27.40
C SER A 185 -7.89 11.21 26.36
N ALA A 186 -8.29 12.46 26.13
CA ALA A 186 -7.57 13.33 25.20
C ALA A 186 -6.09 13.52 25.60
N GLN A 187 -5.77 13.46 26.90
CA GLN A 187 -4.40 13.55 27.40
C GLN A 187 -3.63 12.25 27.13
N ASP A 188 -4.23 11.09 27.42
CA ASP A 188 -3.60 9.79 27.23
C ASP A 188 -3.39 9.45 25.76
N ALA A 189 -4.24 9.98 24.86
CA ALA A 189 -4.14 9.76 23.43
C ALA A 189 -2.97 10.48 22.76
N GLN A 190 -2.41 11.55 23.34
CA GLN A 190 -1.43 12.40 22.67
C GLN A 190 -0.17 11.64 22.23
N PHE A 191 0.43 10.90 23.16
CA PHE A 191 1.68 10.20 22.89
C PHE A 191 1.50 9.00 21.94
N PRO A 192 0.51 8.10 22.14
CA PRO A 192 0.24 7.05 21.17
C PRO A 192 -0.17 7.58 19.79
N ALA A 193 -0.91 8.70 19.72
CA ALA A 193 -1.23 9.33 18.44
C ALA A 193 0.02 9.79 17.70
N GLN A 194 1.01 10.35 18.41
CA GLN A 194 2.29 10.71 17.83
C GLN A 194 3.03 9.48 17.29
N LEU A 195 3.13 8.40 18.06
CA LEU A 195 3.79 7.16 17.63
C LEU A 195 3.13 6.56 16.38
N LEU A 196 1.80 6.51 16.34
CA LEU A 196 1.05 6.00 15.19
C LEU A 196 1.17 6.92 13.98
N THR A 197 1.23 8.24 14.20
CA THR A 197 1.48 9.21 13.11
C THR A 197 2.85 8.96 12.48
N ASP A 198 3.88 8.80 13.31
CA ASP A 198 5.24 8.56 12.84
C ASP A 198 5.35 7.19 12.13
N ALA A 199 4.64 6.16 12.61
CA ALA A 199 4.54 4.86 11.96
C ALA A 199 3.85 4.92 10.58
N MET A 200 2.68 5.57 10.50
CA MET A 200 1.97 5.78 9.23
C MET A 200 2.82 6.56 8.22
N MET A 201 3.53 7.60 8.68
CA MET A 201 4.41 8.38 7.81
C MET A 201 5.65 7.59 7.35
N ALA A 202 6.14 6.65 8.17
CA ALA A 202 7.19 5.73 7.75
C ALA A 202 6.68 4.80 6.65
N HIS A 203 5.48 4.23 6.83
CA HIS A 203 4.84 3.39 5.82
C HIS A 203 4.52 4.15 4.52
N TYR A 204 4.15 5.43 4.62
CA TYR A 204 3.99 6.28 3.43
C TYR A 204 5.29 6.48 2.66
N ALA A 205 6.44 6.41 3.33
CA ALA A 205 7.75 6.51 2.70
C ALA A 205 8.26 5.18 2.15
N GLY A 206 7.81 4.04 2.68
CA GLY A 206 8.34 2.70 2.44
C GLY A 206 9.70 2.45 3.10
N ASP A 207 10.13 1.19 3.10
CA ASP A 207 11.33 0.67 3.76
C ASP A 207 11.38 1.04 5.26
N GLU A 208 10.32 0.73 6.01
CA GLU A 208 10.15 1.16 7.40
C GLU A 208 11.25 0.63 8.31
N ASN A 209 11.81 1.53 9.11
CA ASN A 209 12.87 1.18 10.03
C ASN A 209 12.69 1.92 11.35
N ALA A 210 12.12 1.24 12.33
CA ALA A 210 11.89 1.79 13.66
C ALA A 210 13.22 2.01 14.40
N SER A 211 13.36 3.17 15.06
CA SER A 211 14.48 3.40 15.97
C SER A 211 14.41 2.49 17.19
N SER A 212 15.55 2.22 17.83
CA SER A 212 15.59 1.45 19.09
C SER A 212 14.71 2.05 20.20
N GLU A 213 14.58 3.38 20.21
CA GLU A 213 13.68 4.09 21.11
C GLU A 213 12.20 3.78 20.79
N THR A 214 11.82 3.84 19.51
CA THR A 214 10.47 3.47 19.04
C THR A 214 10.14 2.04 19.41
N LEU A 215 11.07 1.10 19.19
CA LEU A 215 10.91 -0.30 19.60
C LEU A 215 10.77 -0.45 21.12
N GLY A 216 11.48 0.37 21.90
CA GLY A 216 11.31 0.45 23.35
C GLY A 216 9.90 0.83 23.76
N TYR A 217 9.31 1.84 23.12
CA TYR A 217 7.92 2.24 23.36
C TYR A 217 6.91 1.18 22.94
N ILE A 218 7.10 0.54 21.79
CA ILE A 218 6.25 -0.56 21.32
C ILE A 218 6.26 -1.71 22.34
N ASN A 219 7.44 -2.12 22.81
CA ASN A 219 7.56 -3.17 23.82
C ASN A 219 6.86 -2.80 25.14
N ALA A 220 6.98 -1.54 25.58
CA ALA A 220 6.28 -1.06 26.77
C ALA A 220 4.75 -1.11 26.61
N LEU A 221 4.22 -0.78 25.42
CA LEU A 221 2.80 -0.88 25.11
C LEU A 221 2.31 -2.33 25.10
N LEU A 222 3.07 -3.24 24.49
CA LEU A 222 2.75 -4.67 24.44
C LEU A 222 2.75 -5.33 25.82
N GLN A 223 3.57 -4.85 26.76
CA GLN A 223 3.63 -5.35 28.13
C GLN A 223 2.65 -4.65 29.08
N ASN A 224 1.92 -3.64 28.60
CA ASN A 224 0.97 -2.90 29.42
C ASN A 224 -0.20 -3.81 29.84
N PRO A 225 -0.71 -3.71 31.09
CA PRO A 225 -1.85 -4.52 31.53
C PRO A 225 -3.18 -4.18 30.83
N SER A 226 -3.31 -2.99 30.23
CA SER A 226 -4.49 -2.59 29.47
C SER A 226 -4.46 -3.20 28.08
N THR A 227 -5.53 -3.93 27.73
CA THR A 227 -5.74 -4.48 26.38
C THR A 227 -5.74 -3.41 25.29
N THR A 228 -6.14 -2.18 25.64
CA THR A 228 -6.11 -1.06 24.68
C THR A 228 -4.68 -0.72 24.31
N TYR A 229 -3.79 -0.53 25.28
CA TYR A 229 -2.39 -0.23 25.01
C TYR A 229 -1.67 -1.40 24.33
N GLN A 230 -2.02 -2.65 24.66
CA GLN A 230 -1.52 -3.83 23.93
C GLN A 230 -1.93 -3.79 22.46
N THR A 231 -3.18 -3.42 22.16
CA THR A 231 -3.68 -3.27 20.79
C THR A 231 -2.91 -2.20 20.03
N LEU A 232 -2.64 -1.05 20.66
CA LEU A 232 -1.80 -0.01 20.06
C LEU A 232 -0.37 -0.48 19.82
N GLY A 233 0.19 -1.26 20.74
CA GLY A 233 1.47 -1.94 20.55
C GLY A 233 1.47 -2.83 19.32
N MET A 234 0.44 -3.66 19.13
CA MET A 234 0.30 -4.53 17.95
C MET A 234 0.16 -3.74 16.64
N MET A 235 -0.61 -2.64 16.64
CA MET A 235 -0.73 -1.76 15.46
C MET A 235 0.61 -1.15 15.08
N LEU A 236 1.34 -0.62 16.05
CA LEU A 236 2.66 -0.05 15.83
C LEU A 236 3.65 -1.11 15.36
N THR A 237 3.64 -2.30 15.95
CA THR A 237 4.46 -3.42 15.47
C THR A 237 4.16 -3.69 14.00
N SER A 238 2.88 -3.77 13.62
CA SER A 238 2.53 -4.05 12.23
C SER A 238 2.96 -2.96 11.26
N LEU A 239 2.76 -1.69 11.60
CA LEU A 239 3.13 -0.56 10.71
C LEU A 239 4.64 -0.36 10.60
N TRP A 240 5.41 -0.74 11.62
CA TRP A 240 6.87 -0.63 11.60
C TRP A 240 7.58 -1.88 11.08
N THR A 241 6.85 -2.98 10.84
CA THR A 241 7.45 -4.19 10.30
C THR A 241 7.48 -4.09 8.78
N ASP A 242 8.64 -3.70 8.25
CA ASP A 242 8.97 -3.78 6.83
C ASP A 242 9.06 -5.26 6.41
N LEU A 243 8.11 -5.70 5.59
CA LEU A 243 8.06 -7.06 5.06
C LEU A 243 8.83 -7.12 3.73
N PRO A 244 9.56 -8.20 3.44
CA PRO A 244 10.23 -8.32 2.14
C PRO A 244 9.20 -8.24 1.01
N THR A 245 9.45 -7.49 -0.05
CA THR A 245 10.76 -6.94 -0.48
C THR A 245 10.88 -5.43 -0.23
N ALA A 246 12.07 -4.85 -0.46
CA ALA A 246 12.26 -3.41 -0.41
C ALA A 246 11.22 -2.68 -1.30
N ASP A 247 10.70 -1.57 -0.79
CA ASP A 247 9.57 -0.87 -1.38
C ASP A 247 10.03 0.12 -2.44
N ASN A 248 11.08 0.89 -2.13
CA ASN A 248 11.37 2.07 -2.92
C ASN A 248 12.11 1.73 -4.21
N ASN A 249 13.03 0.77 -4.17
CA ASN A 249 13.86 0.40 -5.30
C ASN A 249 14.07 -1.10 -5.33
N LEU A 250 13.61 -1.74 -6.40
CA LEU A 250 13.75 -3.18 -6.59
C LEU A 250 13.88 -3.55 -8.07
N ILE A 251 14.44 -4.72 -8.33
CA ILE A 251 14.48 -5.34 -9.65
C ILE A 251 13.87 -6.73 -9.53
N ILE A 252 12.77 -6.97 -10.22
CA ILE A 252 12.09 -8.27 -10.27
C ILE A 252 12.57 -9.02 -11.51
N ASP A 253 13.03 -10.27 -11.33
CA ASP A 253 13.16 -11.22 -12.43
C ASP A 253 11.78 -11.70 -12.88
N LEU A 254 11.37 -11.36 -14.10
CA LEU A 254 10.03 -11.66 -14.59
C LEU A 254 9.80 -13.15 -14.89
N LYS A 255 10.87 -13.96 -15.00
CA LYS A 255 10.78 -15.40 -15.20
C LYS A 255 10.52 -16.10 -13.87
N THR A 256 11.29 -15.77 -12.84
CA THR A 256 11.26 -16.49 -11.54
C THR A 256 10.44 -15.80 -10.45
N GLY A 257 10.22 -14.49 -10.59
CA GLY A 257 9.67 -13.64 -9.53
C GLY A 257 10.63 -13.44 -8.36
N ALA A 258 11.93 -13.65 -8.56
CA ALA A 258 12.94 -13.34 -7.55
C ALA A 258 13.34 -11.86 -7.64
N ILE A 259 13.77 -11.30 -6.51
CA ILE A 259 14.38 -9.97 -6.45
C ILE A 259 15.87 -10.12 -6.80
N LYS A 260 16.38 -9.23 -7.65
CA LYS A 260 17.79 -9.16 -8.09
C LYS A 260 18.55 -8.08 -7.36
#